data_AF-A0A818H578-F1
#
_entry.id   AF-A0A818H578-F1
#
_cell.length_a   1.000
_cell.length_b   1.000
_cell.length_c   1.000
_cell.angle_alpha   90.00
_cell.angle_beta   90.00
_cell.angle_gamma   90.00
#
_symmetry.space_group_name_H-M   'P 1'
#
loop_
_entity.id
_entity.type
_entity.pdbx_description
1 polymer ?
#
loop_
_entity_poly.entity_id
_entity_poly.type
_entity_poly.pdbx_seq_one_letter_code
_entity_poly.pdbx_strand_id
1 'polypeptide(L)'
;MTDLSDDQKQILQPTTGYNDEPLLPLEEACESLLNMVPRLQAHVRMAKENFKHPVDGLTQDESAAIHLYTMQWDSGNEEVDESLYAHLNRTLKEVDRLKLRPWFRYFKLLFTALSKIPPISRQIVC
;
A
#
# COMPACT_ATOMS: atom_id res chain seq x y z
N MET A 1 9.63 36.18 9.76
CA MET A 1 9.20 36.10 8.35
C MET A 1 8.53 34.76 8.18
N THR A 2 7.23 34.81 7.92
CA THR A 2 6.33 33.66 7.78
C THR A 2 6.66 32.93 6.49
N ASP A 3 6.96 31.64 6.57
CA ASP A 3 6.81 30.73 5.44
C ASP A 3 6.07 29.50 5.94
N LEU A 4 4.77 29.69 6.16
CA LEU A 4 3.82 28.60 6.29
C LEU A 4 3.57 28.14 4.85
N SER A 5 4.38 27.20 4.38
CA SER A 5 4.17 26.54 3.10
C SER A 5 2.73 26.06 3.02
N ASP A 6 2.02 26.65 2.08
CA ASP A 6 0.59 26.55 1.83
C ASP A 6 0.23 25.11 1.47
N ASP A 7 -0.07 24.28 2.47
CA ASP A 7 -0.79 23.00 2.30
C ASP A 7 -2.23 23.32 1.88
N GLN A 8 -2.41 23.86 0.68
CA GLN A 8 -3.73 23.94 0.06
C GLN A 8 -4.19 22.51 -0.16
N LYS A 9 -5.07 22.03 0.74
CA LYS A 9 -5.80 20.78 0.58
C LYS A 9 -6.69 20.91 -0.65
N GLN A 10 -6.14 20.63 -1.81
CA GLN A 10 -6.90 20.61 -3.05
C GLN A 10 -7.97 19.53 -2.93
N ILE A 11 -9.24 19.90 -3.12
CA ILE A 11 -10.34 18.95 -3.12
C ILE A 11 -10.20 18.07 -4.36
N LEU A 12 -9.72 16.87 -4.11
CA LEU A 12 -9.32 15.89 -5.06
C LEU A 12 -10.56 15.05 -5.48
N GLN A 13 -10.99 15.10 -6.75
CA GLN A 13 -12.18 14.36 -7.26
C GLN A 13 -12.11 12.83 -6.99
N PRO A 14 -13.21 12.17 -6.59
CA PRO A 14 -13.20 10.72 -6.32
C PRO A 14 -12.70 9.88 -7.52
N THR A 15 -11.93 8.83 -7.25
CA THR A 15 -11.53 7.84 -8.26
C THR A 15 -12.65 6.83 -8.51
N THR A 16 -12.89 6.48 -9.76
CA THR A 16 -13.85 5.43 -10.18
C THR A 16 -13.14 4.18 -10.69
N GLY A 17 -13.80 3.02 -10.67
CA GLY A 17 -13.30 1.76 -11.26
C GLY A 17 -12.51 0.84 -10.33
N TYR A 18 -12.10 1.32 -9.15
CA TYR A 18 -11.43 0.49 -8.14
C TYR A 18 -12.29 -0.70 -7.68
N ASN A 19 -13.59 -0.47 -7.48
CA ASN A 19 -14.50 -1.50 -6.97
C ASN A 19 -14.61 -2.72 -7.90
N ASP A 20 -14.42 -2.49 -9.20
CA ASP A 20 -14.57 -3.50 -10.26
C ASP A 20 -13.32 -4.37 -10.43
N GLU A 21 -12.19 -4.03 -9.79
CA GLU A 21 -10.99 -4.87 -9.82
C GLU A 21 -11.23 -6.20 -9.10
N PRO A 22 -10.77 -7.33 -9.69
CA PRO A 22 -10.83 -8.63 -9.05
C PRO A 22 -9.88 -8.69 -7.85
N LEU A 23 -10.22 -9.53 -6.87
CA LEU A 23 -9.28 -9.90 -5.82
C LEU A 23 -8.26 -10.88 -6.41
N LEU A 24 -6.97 -10.52 -6.38
CA LEU A 24 -5.87 -11.27 -6.98
C LEU A 24 -4.81 -11.63 -5.93
N PRO A 25 -3.99 -12.67 -6.17
CA PRO A 25 -2.78 -12.94 -5.39
C PRO A 25 -1.81 -11.75 -5.37
N LEU A 26 -0.93 -11.69 -4.37
CA LEU A 26 -0.07 -10.51 -4.17
C LEU A 26 0.83 -10.19 -5.36
N GLU A 27 1.40 -11.20 -6.02
CA GLU A 27 2.26 -11.03 -7.19
C GLU A 27 1.50 -10.38 -8.35
N GLU A 28 0.32 -10.92 -8.70
CA GLU A 28 -0.54 -10.40 -9.76
C GLU A 28 -1.06 -9.01 -9.45
N ALA A 29 -1.40 -8.75 -8.18
CA ALA A 29 -1.87 -7.46 -7.72
C ALA A 29 -0.78 -6.36 -7.82
N CYS A 30 0.50 -6.75 -7.81
CA CYS A 30 1.65 -5.85 -7.90
C CYS A 30 2.23 -5.71 -9.31
N GLU A 31 1.77 -6.47 -10.31
CA GLU A 31 2.34 -6.49 -11.67
C GLU A 31 2.46 -5.10 -12.29
N SER A 32 1.40 -4.29 -12.19
CA SER A 32 1.34 -2.92 -12.71
C SER A 32 2.29 -1.95 -11.99
N LEU A 33 2.80 -2.32 -10.82
CA LEU A 33 3.66 -1.50 -9.98
C LEU A 33 5.16 -1.85 -10.14
N LEU A 34 5.50 -2.99 -10.75
CA LEU A 34 6.89 -3.46 -10.87
C LEU A 34 7.81 -2.48 -11.59
N ASN A 35 7.28 -1.71 -12.54
CA ASN A 35 8.04 -0.69 -13.26
C ASN A 35 8.05 0.68 -12.57
N MET A 36 7.19 0.88 -11.57
CA MET A 36 7.02 2.15 -10.86
C MET A 36 7.76 2.18 -9.51
N VAL A 37 7.95 1.01 -8.91
CA VAL A 37 8.53 0.85 -7.57
C VAL A 37 9.78 -0.03 -7.68
N PRO A 38 10.98 0.55 -7.55
CA PRO A 38 12.24 -0.19 -7.63
C PRO A 38 12.27 -1.37 -6.66
N ARG A 39 12.85 -2.50 -7.07
CA ARG A 39 13.00 -3.71 -6.24
C ARG A 39 11.70 -4.28 -5.63
N LEU A 40 10.53 -3.86 -6.10
CA LEU A 40 9.24 -4.33 -5.56
C LEU A 40 9.11 -5.86 -5.60
N GLN A 41 9.59 -6.51 -6.66
CA GLN A 41 9.48 -7.96 -6.80
C GLN A 41 10.19 -8.73 -5.66
N ALA A 42 11.37 -8.27 -5.23
CA ALA A 42 12.10 -8.89 -4.13
C ALA A 42 11.33 -8.73 -2.81
N HIS A 43 10.83 -7.53 -2.57
CA HIS A 43 10.03 -7.18 -1.41
C HIS A 43 8.69 -7.95 -1.34
N VAL A 44 8.01 -8.15 -2.48
CA VAL A 44 6.81 -9.01 -2.58
C VAL A 44 7.13 -10.44 -2.14
N ARG A 45 8.24 -11.00 -2.63
CA ARG A 45 8.66 -12.36 -2.25
C ARG A 45 8.95 -12.47 -0.76
N MET A 46 9.74 -11.53 -0.22
CA MET A 46 10.06 -11.49 1.21
C MET A 46 8.79 -11.39 2.06
N ALA A 47 7.84 -10.54 1.66
CA ALA A 47 6.59 -10.39 2.37
C ALA A 47 5.78 -11.69 2.41
N LYS A 48 5.71 -12.45 1.32
CA LYS A 48 5.01 -13.75 1.32
C LYS A 48 5.73 -14.80 2.15
N GLU A 49 7.06 -14.81 2.15
CA GLU A 49 7.85 -15.78 2.91
C GLU A 49 7.65 -15.62 4.42
N ASN A 50 7.44 -14.40 4.90
CA ASN A 50 7.17 -14.11 6.31
C ASN A 50 5.81 -14.64 6.80
N PHE A 51 4.85 -14.88 5.89
CA PHE A 51 3.46 -15.24 6.24
C PHE A 51 2.99 -16.54 5.59
N LYS A 52 3.85 -17.57 5.51
CA LYS A 52 3.45 -18.89 4.98
C LYS A 52 2.30 -19.55 5.76
N HIS A 53 2.16 -19.22 7.04
CA HIS A 53 1.14 -19.79 7.93
C HIS A 53 0.52 -18.71 8.83
N PRO A 54 -0.36 -17.83 8.30
CA PRO A 54 -1.01 -16.79 9.09
C PRO A 54 -1.99 -17.43 10.09
N VAL A 55 -2.07 -16.86 11.30
CA VAL A 55 -2.84 -17.40 12.43
C VAL A 55 -4.13 -16.61 12.72
N ASP A 56 -4.36 -15.54 11.97
CA ASP A 56 -5.33 -14.46 12.25
C ASP A 56 -6.52 -14.45 11.27
N GLY A 57 -6.75 -15.54 10.53
CA GLY A 57 -7.88 -15.68 9.59
C GLY A 57 -7.69 -14.92 8.26
N LEU A 58 -6.54 -14.27 8.09
CA LEU A 58 -6.10 -13.70 6.82
C LEU A 58 -5.50 -14.81 5.93
N THR A 59 -5.60 -14.63 4.61
CA THR A 59 -4.82 -15.45 3.68
C THR A 59 -3.35 -15.02 3.71
N GLN A 60 -2.44 -15.86 3.22
CA GLN A 60 -1.04 -15.50 3.07
C GLN A 60 -0.86 -14.21 2.26
N ASP A 61 -1.59 -14.06 1.14
CA ASP A 61 -1.51 -12.86 0.29
C ASP A 61 -2.03 -11.60 1.00
N GLU A 62 -3.06 -11.74 1.84
CA GLU A 62 -3.62 -10.63 2.64
C GLU A 62 -2.64 -10.15 3.72
N SER A 63 -2.08 -11.07 4.51
CA SER A 63 -1.06 -10.73 5.51
C SER A 63 0.19 -10.16 4.85
N ALA A 64 0.63 -10.76 3.74
CA ALA A 64 1.79 -10.28 3.00
C ALA A 64 1.54 -8.89 2.39
N ALA A 65 0.32 -8.58 1.92
CA ALA A 65 -0.02 -7.25 1.41
C ALA A 65 0.10 -6.16 2.50
N ILE A 66 -0.40 -6.43 3.71
CA ILE A 66 -0.28 -5.53 4.86
C ILE A 66 1.19 -5.37 5.27
N HIS A 67 1.93 -6.47 5.30
CA HIS A 67 3.35 -6.43 5.64
C HIS A 67 4.16 -5.64 4.62
N LEU A 68 3.95 -5.88 3.32
CA LEU A 68 4.59 -5.16 2.22
C LEU A 68 4.34 -3.64 2.31
N TYR A 69 3.15 -3.22 2.75
CA TYR A 69 2.82 -1.81 3.00
C TYR A 69 3.56 -1.23 4.21
N THR A 70 3.77 -2.01 5.26
CA THR A 70 4.29 -1.52 6.56
C THR A 70 5.78 -1.72 6.75
N MET A 71 6.41 -2.62 5.99
CA MET A 71 7.81 -2.95 6.17
C MET A 71 8.73 -1.83 5.68
N GLN A 72 9.83 -1.63 6.41
CA GLN A 72 10.90 -0.72 6.01
C GLN A 72 11.76 -1.39 4.94
N TRP A 73 12.22 -0.58 3.98
CA TRP A 73 13.05 -1.05 2.87
C TRP A 73 14.47 -0.57 3.14
N ASP A 74 15.26 -1.41 3.81
CA ASP A 74 16.66 -1.10 4.06
C ASP A 74 17.48 -1.43 2.83
N SER A 75 18.04 -0.39 2.22
CA SER A 75 19.11 -0.54 1.25
C SER A 75 20.42 -0.48 2.02
N GLY A 76 21.13 -1.60 2.13
CA GLY A 76 22.42 -1.70 2.84
C GLY A 76 23.58 -0.89 2.21
N ASN A 77 23.25 0.09 1.37
CA ASN A 77 24.12 0.95 0.58
C ASN A 77 23.45 2.33 0.41
N GLU A 78 24.25 3.36 0.18
CA GLU A 78 23.96 4.81 0.32
C GLU A 78 22.70 5.36 -0.40
N GLU A 79 22.02 4.58 -1.23
CA GLU A 79 20.74 4.94 -1.84
C GLU A 79 19.58 4.34 -1.03
N VAL A 80 18.86 5.18 -0.29
CA VAL A 80 17.63 4.80 0.39
C VAL A 80 16.55 4.53 -0.67
N ASP A 81 16.29 3.27 -0.99
CA ASP A 81 15.10 2.91 -1.78
C ASP A 81 13.85 3.32 -1.01
N GLU A 82 13.01 4.11 -1.67
CA GLU A 82 11.72 4.47 -1.10
C GLU A 82 10.81 3.26 -1.01
N SER A 83 10.23 3.03 0.17
CA SER A 83 9.32 1.92 0.39
C SER A 83 8.05 2.00 -0.47
N LEU A 84 7.31 0.89 -0.57
CA LEU A 84 6.01 0.89 -1.24
C LEU A 84 5.07 1.96 -0.67
N TYR A 85 5.06 2.13 0.65
CA TYR A 85 4.31 3.18 1.36
C TYR A 85 4.70 4.59 0.88
N ALA A 86 5.99 4.87 0.70
CA ALA A 86 6.44 6.19 0.23
C ALA A 86 5.95 6.50 -1.18
N HIS A 87 6.10 5.55 -2.11
CA HIS A 87 5.60 5.67 -3.49
C HIS A 87 4.08 5.85 -3.55
N LEU A 88 3.35 5.08 -2.73
CA LEU A 88 1.91 5.16 -2.64
C LEU A 88 1.45 6.53 -2.14
N ASN A 89 2.01 7.01 -1.04
CA ASN A 89 1.63 8.33 -0.50
C ASN A 89 1.96 9.47 -1.44
N ARG A 90 3.06 9.39 -2.19
CA ARG A 90 3.35 10.36 -3.26
C ARG A 90 2.27 10.31 -4.32
N THR A 91 1.91 9.11 -4.79
CA THR A 91 0.87 8.94 -5.82
C THR A 91 -0.50 9.44 -5.35
N LEU A 92 -0.84 9.27 -4.07
CA LEU A 92 -2.10 9.76 -3.50
C LEU A 92 -2.19 11.29 -3.45
N LYS A 93 -1.04 11.99 -3.44
CA LYS A 93 -0.97 13.46 -3.48
C LYS A 93 -1.01 14.03 -4.89
N GLU A 94 -0.91 13.19 -5.92
CA GLU A 94 -0.94 13.64 -7.31
C GLU A 94 -2.33 14.16 -7.70
N VAL A 95 -2.34 15.29 -8.41
CA VAL A 95 -3.59 15.87 -8.95
C VAL A 95 -4.18 14.97 -10.04
N ASP A 96 -3.30 14.37 -10.85
CA ASP A 96 -3.71 13.39 -11.87
C ASP A 96 -4.07 12.05 -11.22
N ARG A 97 -5.37 11.83 -11.07
CA ARG A 97 -5.90 10.59 -10.48
C ARG A 97 -5.77 9.37 -11.35
N LEU A 98 -5.45 9.52 -12.64
CA LEU A 98 -5.17 8.36 -13.49
C LEU A 98 -3.90 7.64 -13.04
N LYS A 99 -2.97 8.34 -12.37
CA LYS A 99 -1.78 7.75 -11.76
C LYS A 99 -2.09 6.75 -10.63
N LEU A 100 -3.30 6.77 -10.06
CA LEU A 100 -3.73 5.78 -9.07
C LEU A 100 -4.24 4.48 -9.70
N ARG A 101 -4.60 4.45 -10.98
CA ARG A 101 -5.14 3.24 -11.63
C ARG A 101 -4.22 2.02 -11.52
N PRO A 102 -2.89 2.14 -11.70
CA PRO A 102 -1.96 1.02 -11.50
C PRO A 102 -2.02 0.41 -10.09
N TRP A 103 -2.48 1.15 -9.09
CA TRP A 103 -2.56 0.71 -7.69
C TRP A 103 -3.85 -0.02 -7.34
N PHE A 104 -4.88 0.02 -8.20
CA PHE A 104 -6.21 -0.46 -7.83
C PHE A 104 -6.24 -1.94 -7.47
N ARG A 105 -5.50 -2.79 -8.20
CA ARG A 105 -5.39 -4.23 -7.88
C ARG A 105 -4.74 -4.46 -6.52
N TYR A 106 -3.66 -3.75 -6.23
CA TYR A 106 -3.02 -3.79 -4.92
C TYR A 106 -3.94 -3.28 -3.80
N PHE A 107 -4.66 -2.18 -4.02
CA PHE A 107 -5.67 -1.69 -3.08
C PHE A 107 -6.79 -2.69 -2.85
N LYS A 108 -7.15 -3.50 -3.86
CA LYS A 108 -8.24 -4.48 -3.73
C LYS A 108 -7.84 -5.52 -2.70
N LEU A 109 -6.62 -6.02 -2.81
CA LEU A 109 -6.05 -6.96 -1.86
C LEU A 109 -5.85 -6.33 -0.48
N LEU A 110 -5.21 -5.15 -0.41
CA LEU A 110 -4.90 -4.49 0.85
C LEU A 110 -6.17 -4.13 1.66
N PHE A 111 -7.17 -3.51 1.03
CA PHE A 111 -8.39 -3.13 1.75
C PHE A 111 -9.26 -4.33 2.11
N THR A 112 -9.25 -5.38 1.28
CA THR A 112 -9.88 -6.66 1.66
C THR A 112 -9.22 -7.22 2.91
N ALA A 113 -7.89 -7.25 2.98
CA ALA A 113 -7.14 -7.70 4.16
C ALA A 113 -7.47 -6.84 5.39
N LEU A 114 -7.41 -5.51 5.28
CA LEU A 114 -7.72 -4.59 6.37
C LEU A 114 -9.17 -4.72 6.87
N SER A 115 -10.13 -5.00 5.99
CA SER A 115 -11.53 -5.17 6.37
C SER A 115 -11.80 -6.38 7.27
N LYS A 116 -10.90 -7.37 7.26
CA LYS A 116 -10.97 -8.56 8.12
C LYS A 116 -10.33 -8.37 9.49
N ILE A 117 -9.55 -7.30 9.67
CA ILE A 117 -8.90 -7.00 10.95
C ILE A 117 -9.97 -6.43 11.90
N PRO A 118 -10.12 -7.00 13.12
CA PRO A 118 -11.09 -6.49 14.07
C PRO A 118 -10.75 -5.05 14.48
N PRO A 119 -11.73 -4.13 14.53
CA PRO A 119 -11.48 -2.78 14.97
C PRO A 119 -11.09 -2.77 16.46
N ILE A 120 -9.97 -2.12 16.79
CA ILE A 120 -9.61 -1.90 18.19
C ILE A 120 -10.42 -0.70 18.70
N SER A 121 -11.50 -0.96 19.44
CA SER A 121 -12.20 0.08 20.19
C SER A 121 -11.35 0.50 21.39
N ARG A 122 -10.46 1.48 21.20
CA ARG A 122 -9.75 2.10 22.32
C ARG A 122 -10.73 3.00 23.06
N GLN A 123 -11.29 2.54 24.17
CA GLN A 123 -11.94 3.44 25.12
C GLN A 123 -10.84 4.29 25.76
N ILE A 124 -10.75 5.56 25.34
CA ILE A 124 -9.99 6.56 26.08
C ILE A 124 -10.84 6.87 27.31
N VAL A 125 -10.48 6.28 28.45
CA VAL A 125 -11.04 6.69 29.74
C VAL A 125 -10.34 8.00 30.10
N CYS A 126 -11.07 9.11 29.96
CA CYS A 126 -10.65 10.43 30.42
C CYS A 126 -10.74 10.53 31.95
#